data_AF-A0AAD5BCR3-F1
#
_entry.id   AF-A0AAD5BCR3-F1
#
_cell.length_a   1.000
_cell.length_b   1.000
_cell.length_c   1.000
_cell.angle_alpha   90.00
_cell.angle_beta   90.00
_cell.angle_gamma   90.00
#
_symmetry.space_group_name_H-M   'P 1'
#
loop_
_entity.id
_entity.type
_entity.pdbx_description
1 polymer ?
#
loop_
_entity_poly.entity_id
_entity_poly.type
_entity_poly.pdbx_seq_one_letter_code
_entity_poly.pdbx_strand_id
1 'polypeptide(L)'
;MTSNGSQRNELEDFEAYLEPDFDAKSFANSLLISTNGHDNNLLDLQTPLKKLKYDLVELDKRMKSISSTNYESLTLNFTQIEQYRTILQDRINPRIDTINKPFEKIKKEVIEPYEDAVRLNNALKNVHQTLELLRATSFFIFLIQQLEELQGGVPIGRGDDVVRASRLYTQLMSLYQSVTSINGGAKSDHGNNVLSIKLIRDYRATAVTRRQSLVQECSMTINNETCRSSSLNLKNLKLYHTLQALYILDPQEFYQVLDKSTIQRQVTTSSNQLSKALQSPRNFMAILTEVQENNTTYFSKLDEVLNKWSLPQDSTNKSDESLLSPVLSYYRTESLMVLFWQKLAQQLKRNIVATMARGGPIAKNLRVYSQGLKTSVEEKFTEEVIKSGILDALSMIEHK
;
A
#
# COMPACT_ATOMS: atom_id res chain seq x y z
N MET A 1 -62.86 -84.42 -46.20
CA MET A 1 -64.25 -84.35 -46.73
C MET A 1 -65.11 -83.95 -45.54
N THR A 2 -65.79 -82.82 -45.42
CA THR A 2 -66.47 -81.90 -46.36
C THR A 2 -66.86 -80.66 -45.51
N SER A 3 -66.36 -79.46 -45.80
CA SER A 3 -67.05 -78.36 -46.50
C SER A 3 -68.39 -77.95 -45.86
N ASN A 4 -68.43 -76.91 -45.01
CA ASN A 4 -68.60 -75.48 -45.32
C ASN A 4 -70.02 -75.05 -45.72
N GLY A 5 -70.57 -74.15 -44.91
CA GLY A 5 -71.83 -73.44 -45.11
C GLY A 5 -72.04 -72.49 -43.92
N SER A 6 -71.19 -71.46 -43.85
CA SER A 6 -71.06 -70.50 -42.75
C SER A 6 -72.40 -69.99 -42.22
N GLN A 7 -72.73 -70.34 -40.97
CA GLN A 7 -73.60 -69.51 -40.13
C GLN A 7 -72.90 -68.16 -39.98
N ARG A 8 -73.41 -67.14 -40.65
CA ARG A 8 -73.03 -65.75 -40.36
C ARG A 8 -73.35 -65.51 -38.90
N ASN A 9 -72.32 -65.36 -38.09
CA ASN A 9 -72.43 -64.91 -36.71
C ASN A 9 -73.14 -63.56 -36.71
N GLU A 10 -74.34 -63.49 -36.14
CA GLU A 10 -75.04 -62.24 -35.80
C GLU A 10 -74.30 -61.42 -34.72
N LEU A 11 -73.00 -61.67 -34.53
CA LEU A 11 -72.15 -61.21 -33.42
C LEU A 11 -70.97 -60.32 -33.87
N GLU A 12 -70.77 -60.09 -35.18
CA GLU A 12 -69.61 -59.33 -35.70
C GLU A 12 -69.82 -57.80 -35.79
N ASP A 13 -71.05 -57.28 -35.71
CA ASP A 13 -71.35 -55.85 -35.96
C ASP A 13 -70.96 -54.88 -34.81
N PHE A 14 -70.54 -55.39 -33.65
CA PHE A 14 -70.29 -54.56 -32.46
C PHE A 14 -68.82 -54.15 -32.25
N GLU A 15 -67.87 -54.83 -32.87
CA GLU A 15 -66.44 -54.55 -32.67
C GLU A 15 -66.04 -53.19 -33.28
N ALA A 16 -66.81 -52.73 -34.28
CA ALA A 16 -66.66 -51.40 -34.88
C ALA A 16 -66.78 -50.27 -33.85
N TYR A 17 -67.55 -50.44 -32.76
CA TYR A 17 -67.67 -49.44 -31.68
C TYR A 17 -66.42 -49.34 -30.79
N LEU A 18 -65.58 -50.39 -30.79
CA LEU A 18 -64.39 -50.50 -29.95
C LEU A 18 -63.11 -50.13 -30.71
N GLU A 19 -63.21 -49.84 -32.02
CA GLU A 19 -62.06 -49.42 -32.81
C GLU A 19 -61.54 -48.04 -32.37
N PRO A 20 -60.20 -47.84 -32.31
CA PRO A 20 -59.60 -46.60 -31.83
C PRO A 20 -59.98 -45.36 -32.64
N ASP A 21 -60.40 -45.54 -33.90
CA ASP A 21 -60.78 -44.48 -34.84
C ASP A 21 -62.31 -44.38 -35.05
N PHE A 22 -63.11 -44.94 -34.15
CA PHE A 22 -64.57 -44.91 -34.27
C PHE A 22 -65.10 -43.47 -34.31
N ASP A 23 -65.68 -43.08 -35.46
CA ASP A 23 -66.43 -41.84 -35.62
C ASP A 23 -67.93 -42.10 -35.73
N ALA A 24 -68.67 -41.63 -34.73
CA ALA A 24 -70.12 -41.77 -34.67
C ALA A 24 -70.84 -41.19 -35.89
N LYS A 25 -70.32 -40.10 -36.48
CA LYS A 25 -70.96 -39.45 -37.64
C LYS A 25 -70.75 -40.27 -38.92
N SER A 26 -69.53 -40.70 -39.18
CA SER A 26 -69.19 -41.57 -40.31
C SER A 26 -69.93 -42.91 -40.24
N PHE A 27 -70.02 -43.50 -39.04
CA PHE A 27 -70.76 -44.73 -38.81
C PHE A 27 -72.27 -44.55 -39.07
N ALA A 28 -72.88 -43.49 -38.51
CA ALA A 28 -74.29 -43.20 -38.74
C ALA A 28 -74.61 -42.95 -40.22
N ASN A 29 -73.72 -42.26 -40.94
CA ASN A 29 -73.86 -42.03 -42.38
C ASN A 29 -73.75 -43.33 -43.19
N SER A 30 -72.75 -44.17 -42.87
CA SER A 30 -72.58 -45.48 -43.50
C SER A 30 -73.80 -46.38 -43.26
N LEU A 31 -74.36 -46.34 -42.04
CA LEU A 31 -75.58 -47.08 -41.69
C LEU A 31 -76.78 -46.59 -42.50
N LEU A 32 -76.99 -45.27 -42.61
CA LEU A 32 -78.06 -44.69 -43.42
C LEU A 32 -77.98 -45.11 -44.88
N ILE A 33 -76.79 -45.04 -45.48
CA ILE A 33 -76.53 -45.45 -46.86
C ILE A 33 -76.81 -46.96 -47.04
N SER A 34 -76.33 -47.79 -46.10
CA SER A 34 -76.49 -49.24 -46.17
C SER A 34 -77.95 -49.71 -46.06
N THR A 35 -78.80 -48.97 -45.32
CA THR A 35 -80.18 -49.38 -45.06
C THR A 35 -81.15 -48.93 -46.16
N ASN A 36 -80.80 -47.87 -46.90
CA ASN A 36 -81.70 -47.26 -47.90
C ASN A 36 -81.40 -47.63 -49.35
N GLY A 37 -80.18 -48.09 -49.68
CA GLY A 37 -79.79 -48.38 -51.06
C GLY A 37 -79.74 -47.10 -51.93
N HIS A 38 -79.29 -47.22 -53.18
CA HIS A 38 -79.07 -46.06 -54.06
C HIS A 38 -80.28 -45.72 -54.95
N ASP A 39 -81.33 -46.57 -54.95
CA ASP A 39 -82.43 -46.50 -55.91
C ASP A 39 -83.80 -46.15 -55.27
N ASN A 40 -83.85 -45.94 -53.95
CA ASN A 40 -85.09 -45.57 -53.25
C ASN A 40 -85.26 -44.05 -53.18
N ASN A 41 -86.33 -43.52 -53.77
CA ASN A 41 -86.68 -42.09 -53.72
C ASN A 41 -87.25 -41.62 -52.37
N LEU A 42 -87.46 -42.53 -51.41
CA LEU A 42 -87.98 -42.23 -50.07
C LEU A 42 -86.97 -42.68 -49.02
N LEU A 43 -86.53 -41.75 -48.18
CA LEU A 43 -85.56 -42.00 -47.11
C LEU A 43 -86.24 -42.67 -45.91
N ASP A 44 -85.87 -43.92 -45.62
CA ASP A 44 -86.25 -44.66 -44.42
C ASP A 44 -85.23 -44.43 -43.29
N LEU A 45 -85.63 -43.62 -42.32
CA LEU A 45 -84.90 -43.39 -41.06
C LEU A 45 -85.30 -44.36 -39.96
N GLN A 46 -86.42 -45.05 -40.11
CA GLN A 46 -87.00 -45.86 -39.06
C GLN A 46 -86.22 -47.16 -38.88
N THR A 47 -85.77 -47.78 -39.97
CA THR A 47 -84.97 -49.02 -39.94
C THR A 47 -83.56 -48.82 -39.35
N PRO A 48 -82.74 -47.84 -39.79
CA PRO A 48 -81.46 -47.54 -39.15
C PRO A 48 -81.59 -47.22 -37.66
N LEU A 49 -82.62 -46.44 -37.28
CA LEU A 49 -82.86 -46.06 -35.89
C LEU A 49 -83.26 -47.27 -35.02
N LYS A 50 -84.04 -48.22 -35.58
CA LYS A 50 -84.34 -49.47 -34.89
C LYS A 50 -83.10 -50.32 -34.68
N LYS A 51 -82.19 -50.40 -35.66
CA LYS A 51 -80.91 -51.11 -35.53
C LYS A 51 -80.03 -50.50 -34.42
N LEU A 52 -79.81 -49.18 -34.43
CA LEU A 52 -79.05 -48.51 -33.36
C LEU A 52 -79.65 -48.69 -31.96
N LYS A 53 -80.99 -48.71 -31.84
CA LYS A 53 -81.66 -48.97 -30.56
C LYS A 53 -81.44 -50.41 -30.10
N TYR A 54 -81.44 -51.38 -31.02
CA TYR A 54 -81.12 -52.76 -30.71
C TYR A 54 -79.66 -52.88 -30.25
N ASP A 55 -78.74 -52.22 -30.95
CA ASP A 55 -77.32 -52.24 -30.62
C ASP A 55 -77.02 -51.64 -29.25
N LEU A 56 -77.70 -50.53 -28.88
CA LEU A 56 -77.59 -49.94 -27.54
C LEU A 56 -78.07 -50.89 -26.43
N VAL A 57 -79.17 -51.61 -26.66
CA VAL A 57 -79.70 -52.57 -25.68
C VAL A 57 -78.73 -53.75 -25.52
N GLU A 58 -78.14 -54.24 -26.60
CA GLU A 58 -77.16 -55.33 -26.53
C GLU A 58 -75.83 -54.86 -25.92
N LEU A 59 -75.37 -53.64 -26.18
CA LEU A 59 -74.21 -53.04 -25.49
C LEU A 59 -74.42 -52.95 -23.99
N ASP A 60 -75.59 -52.46 -23.55
CA ASP A 60 -75.92 -52.39 -22.13
C ASP A 60 -75.98 -53.79 -21.50
N LYS A 61 -76.52 -54.77 -22.22
CA LYS A 61 -76.54 -56.18 -21.79
C LYS A 61 -75.14 -56.79 -21.72
N ARG A 62 -74.26 -56.53 -22.69
CA ARG A 62 -72.87 -57.02 -22.70
C ARG A 62 -72.04 -56.32 -21.63
N MET A 63 -72.20 -55.02 -21.44
CA MET A 63 -71.57 -54.26 -20.36
C MET A 63 -72.02 -54.79 -18.99
N LYS A 64 -73.32 -55.07 -18.82
CA LYS A 64 -73.85 -55.71 -17.61
C LYS A 64 -73.28 -57.11 -17.43
N SER A 65 -73.17 -57.91 -18.49
CA SER A 65 -72.59 -59.26 -18.45
C SER A 65 -71.10 -59.25 -18.10
N ILE A 66 -70.31 -58.36 -18.72
CA ILE A 66 -68.87 -58.22 -18.41
C ILE A 66 -68.69 -57.73 -16.97
N SER A 67 -69.48 -56.74 -16.55
CA SER A 67 -69.46 -56.22 -15.19
C SER A 67 -69.89 -57.26 -14.18
N SER A 68 -70.92 -58.08 -14.48
CA SER A 68 -71.40 -59.14 -13.60
C SER A 68 -70.55 -60.40 -13.61
N THR A 69 -69.74 -60.63 -14.66
CA THR A 69 -68.82 -61.78 -14.73
C THR A 69 -67.49 -61.44 -14.05
N ASN A 70 -67.03 -60.19 -14.15
CA ASN A 70 -65.73 -59.74 -13.63
C ASN A 70 -65.83 -58.83 -12.40
N TYR A 71 -66.99 -58.80 -11.74
CA TYR A 71 -67.24 -57.90 -10.60
C TYR A 71 -66.21 -58.09 -9.49
N GLU A 72 -65.73 -59.31 -9.26
CA GLU A 72 -64.75 -59.62 -8.23
C GLU A 72 -63.39 -58.95 -8.52
N SER A 73 -62.91 -59.05 -9.76
CA SER A 73 -61.67 -58.41 -10.19
C SER A 73 -61.77 -56.89 -10.19
N LEU A 74 -62.91 -56.34 -10.61
CA LEU A 74 -63.18 -54.89 -10.52
C LEU A 74 -63.16 -54.43 -9.06
N THR A 75 -63.86 -55.14 -8.18
CA THR A 75 -63.92 -54.83 -6.74
C THR A 75 -62.54 -54.93 -6.09
N LEU A 76 -61.74 -55.93 -6.44
CA LEU A 76 -60.36 -56.07 -5.97
C LEU A 76 -59.47 -54.92 -6.44
N ASN A 77 -59.57 -54.49 -7.69
CA ASN A 77 -58.81 -53.33 -8.18
C ASN A 77 -59.23 -52.03 -7.48
N PHE A 78 -60.53 -51.79 -7.32
CA PHE A 78 -61.02 -50.62 -6.59
C PHE A 78 -60.56 -50.62 -5.12
N THR A 79 -60.60 -51.78 -4.46
CA THR A 79 -60.10 -51.89 -3.07
C THR A 79 -58.59 -51.73 -2.97
N GLN A 80 -57.80 -52.23 -3.92
CA GLN A 80 -56.34 -52.02 -3.97
C GLN A 80 -55.98 -50.55 -4.23
N ILE A 81 -56.64 -49.89 -5.16
CA ILE A 81 -56.45 -48.45 -5.43
C ILE A 81 -56.76 -47.65 -4.17
N GLU A 82 -57.86 -47.98 -3.48
CA GLU A 82 -58.22 -47.32 -2.24
C GLU A 82 -57.16 -47.57 -1.15
N GLN A 83 -56.70 -48.82 -0.98
CA GLN A 83 -55.63 -49.16 -0.04
C GLN A 83 -54.32 -48.39 -0.32
N TYR A 84 -53.89 -48.29 -1.57
CA TYR A 84 -52.69 -47.51 -1.92
C TYR A 84 -52.89 -46.03 -1.66
N ARG A 85 -54.08 -45.50 -1.94
CA ARG A 85 -54.43 -44.11 -1.64
C ARG A 85 -54.39 -43.85 -0.14
N THR A 86 -54.93 -44.76 0.67
CA THR A 86 -54.87 -44.69 2.14
C THR A 86 -53.42 -44.72 2.62
N ILE A 87 -52.58 -45.64 2.13
CA ILE A 87 -51.15 -45.70 2.51
C ILE A 87 -50.40 -44.41 2.14
N LEU A 88 -50.66 -43.87 0.95
CA LEU A 88 -50.05 -42.63 0.49
C LEU A 88 -50.44 -41.44 1.38
N GLN A 89 -51.74 -41.28 1.67
CA GLN A 89 -52.26 -40.18 2.48
C GLN A 89 -51.90 -40.31 3.96
N ASP A 90 -51.95 -41.50 4.54
CA ASP A 90 -51.84 -41.68 5.98
C ASP A 90 -50.40 -41.95 6.44
N ARG A 91 -49.54 -42.52 5.58
CA ARG A 91 -48.17 -42.88 5.96
C ARG A 91 -47.11 -42.08 5.23
N ILE A 92 -47.21 -41.96 3.92
CA ILE A 92 -46.12 -41.41 3.10
C ILE A 92 -46.13 -39.88 3.18
N ASN A 93 -47.24 -39.23 2.84
CA ASN A 93 -47.35 -37.77 2.86
C ASN A 93 -47.00 -37.16 4.24
N PRO A 94 -47.51 -37.70 5.37
CA PRO A 94 -47.20 -37.13 6.68
C PRO A 94 -45.73 -37.29 7.05
N ARG A 95 -45.07 -38.38 6.62
CA ARG A 95 -43.63 -38.58 6.85
C ARG A 95 -42.78 -37.64 6.00
N ILE A 96 -43.17 -37.40 4.75
CA ILE A 96 -42.52 -36.42 3.89
C ILE A 96 -42.64 -35.02 4.52
N ASP A 97 -43.84 -34.64 4.97
CA ASP A 97 -44.06 -33.37 5.67
C ASP A 97 -43.24 -33.27 6.96
N THR A 98 -43.15 -34.37 7.71
CA THR A 98 -42.34 -34.43 8.94
C THR A 98 -40.85 -34.26 8.66
N ILE A 99 -40.35 -34.71 7.50
CA ILE A 99 -38.95 -34.51 7.09
C ILE A 99 -38.73 -33.09 6.55
N ASN A 100 -39.65 -32.57 5.74
CA ASN A 100 -39.52 -31.23 5.16
C ASN A 100 -39.58 -30.12 6.21
N LYS A 101 -40.39 -30.28 7.26
CA LYS A 101 -40.50 -29.29 8.34
C LYS A 101 -39.15 -28.91 9.00
N PRO A 102 -38.32 -29.86 9.45
CA PRO A 102 -36.95 -29.59 9.91
C PRO A 102 -36.06 -28.91 8.87
N PHE A 103 -36.12 -29.29 7.60
CA PHE A 103 -35.31 -28.67 6.55
C PHE A 103 -35.70 -27.21 6.32
N GLU A 104 -37.00 -26.93 6.21
CA GLU A 104 -37.50 -25.55 6.11
C GLU A 104 -37.17 -24.74 7.38
N LYS A 105 -37.22 -25.38 8.55
CA LYS A 105 -36.80 -24.76 9.81
C LYS A 105 -35.32 -24.41 9.80
N ILE A 106 -34.42 -25.31 9.38
CA ILE A 106 -32.98 -25.04 9.28
C ILE A 106 -32.70 -23.94 8.27
N LYS A 107 -33.36 -23.98 7.10
CA LYS A 107 -33.22 -22.94 6.08
C LYS A 107 -33.57 -21.56 6.65
N LYS A 108 -34.71 -21.47 7.33
CA LYS A 108 -35.22 -20.21 7.89
C LYS A 108 -34.45 -19.74 9.14
N GLU A 109 -34.07 -20.65 10.03
CA GLU A 109 -33.45 -20.28 11.31
C GLU A 109 -31.91 -20.21 11.26
N VAL A 110 -31.29 -20.83 10.26
CA VAL A 110 -29.81 -20.91 10.17
C VAL A 110 -29.30 -20.32 8.87
N ILE A 111 -29.82 -20.74 7.71
CA ILE A 111 -29.26 -20.32 6.41
C ILE A 111 -29.57 -18.84 6.14
N GLU A 112 -30.83 -18.43 6.24
CA GLU A 112 -31.22 -17.03 5.98
C GLU A 112 -30.50 -16.04 6.93
N PRO A 113 -30.44 -16.27 8.27
CA PRO A 113 -29.69 -15.38 9.17
C PRO A 113 -28.18 -15.39 8.91
N TYR A 114 -27.61 -16.52 8.48
CA TYR A 114 -26.21 -16.60 8.10
C TYR A 114 -25.93 -15.76 6.84
N GLU A 115 -26.76 -15.87 5.80
CA GLU A 115 -26.64 -15.06 4.59
C GLU A 115 -26.78 -13.55 4.90
N ASP A 116 -27.71 -13.18 5.79
CA ASP A 116 -27.85 -11.81 6.29
C ASP A 116 -26.60 -11.34 7.02
N ALA A 117 -26.04 -12.17 7.91
CA ALA A 117 -24.82 -11.85 8.64
C ALA A 117 -23.62 -11.66 7.70
N VAL A 118 -23.49 -12.51 6.67
CA VAL A 118 -22.43 -12.38 5.65
C VAL A 118 -22.59 -11.08 4.86
N ARG A 119 -23.82 -10.73 4.46
CA ARG A 119 -24.11 -9.46 3.78
C ARG A 119 -23.74 -8.27 4.66
N LEU A 120 -24.13 -8.28 5.94
CA LEU A 120 -23.80 -7.22 6.88
C LEU A 120 -22.28 -7.11 7.13
N ASN A 121 -21.60 -8.24 7.26
CA ASN A 121 -20.14 -8.26 7.44
C ASN A 121 -19.40 -7.68 6.22
N ASN A 122 -19.86 -8.00 5.00
CA ASN A 122 -19.30 -7.40 3.78
C ASN A 122 -19.56 -5.89 3.71
N ALA A 123 -20.76 -5.43 4.10
CA ALA A 123 -21.04 -4.01 4.21
C ALA A 123 -20.13 -3.31 5.22
N LEU A 124 -19.94 -3.92 6.40
CA LEU A 124 -19.05 -3.41 7.44
C LEU A 124 -17.59 -3.34 6.96
N LYS A 125 -17.11 -4.36 6.24
CA LYS A 125 -15.77 -4.38 5.64
C LYS A 125 -15.57 -3.24 4.66
N ASN A 126 -16.55 -2.99 3.78
CA ASN A 126 -16.50 -1.88 2.82
C ASN A 126 -16.50 -0.52 3.53
N VAL A 127 -17.31 -0.35 4.58
CA VAL A 127 -17.35 0.87 5.40
C VAL A 127 -16.01 1.09 6.10
N HIS A 128 -15.44 0.04 6.70
CA HIS A 128 -14.14 0.11 7.35
C HIS A 128 -13.03 0.52 6.37
N GLN A 129 -12.98 -0.12 5.20
CA GLN A 129 -12.02 0.24 4.15
C GLN A 129 -12.19 1.69 3.69
N THR A 130 -13.43 2.15 3.49
CA THR A 130 -13.71 3.54 3.12
C THR A 130 -13.25 4.51 4.20
N LEU A 131 -13.50 4.19 5.47
CA LEU A 131 -13.13 5.03 6.61
C LEU A 131 -11.61 5.15 6.77
N GLU A 132 -10.88 4.05 6.60
CA GLU A 132 -9.42 4.05 6.65
C GLU A 132 -8.81 4.92 5.53
N LEU A 133 -9.33 4.82 4.29
CA LEU A 133 -8.92 5.70 3.19
C LEU A 133 -9.26 7.17 3.49
N LEU A 134 -10.45 7.43 4.04
CA LEU A 134 -10.88 8.79 4.38
C LEU A 134 -10.01 9.39 5.50
N ARG A 135 -9.64 8.61 6.51
CA ARG A 135 -8.73 9.04 7.59
C ARG A 135 -7.35 9.38 7.03
N ALA A 136 -6.78 8.50 6.20
CA ALA A 136 -5.49 8.77 5.57
C ALA A 136 -5.52 10.03 4.69
N THR A 137 -6.62 10.23 3.96
CA THR A 137 -6.84 11.44 3.14
C THR A 137 -6.97 12.68 3.99
N SER A 138 -7.75 12.62 5.07
CA SER A 138 -7.93 13.74 6.00
C SER A 138 -6.61 14.11 6.67
N PHE A 139 -5.83 13.12 7.09
CA PHE A 139 -4.50 13.34 7.66
C PHE A 139 -3.56 13.97 6.63
N PHE A 140 -3.55 13.49 5.39
CA PHE A 140 -2.79 14.09 4.30
C PHE A 140 -3.19 15.55 4.06
N ILE A 141 -4.48 15.85 3.94
CA ILE A 141 -4.97 17.23 3.71
C ILE A 141 -4.53 18.14 4.86
N PHE A 142 -4.65 17.67 6.10
CA PHE A 142 -4.24 18.43 7.28
C PHE A 142 -2.73 18.70 7.29
N LEU A 143 -1.90 17.71 6.92
CA LEU A 143 -0.45 17.91 6.78
C LEU A 143 -0.13 18.97 5.71
N ILE A 144 -0.78 18.91 4.55
CA ILE A 144 -0.56 19.89 3.47
C ILE A 144 -1.02 21.27 3.90
N GLN A 145 -2.18 21.39 4.53
CA GLN A 145 -2.68 22.66 5.05
C GLN A 145 -1.69 23.28 6.04
N GLN A 146 -1.19 22.50 7.01
CA GLN A 146 -0.19 23.01 7.96
C GLN A 146 1.12 23.42 7.28
N LEU A 147 1.56 22.66 6.27
CA LEU A 147 2.75 23.04 5.49
C LEU A 147 2.52 24.33 4.71
N GLU A 148 1.34 24.51 4.12
CA GLU A 148 0.98 25.72 3.39
C GLU A 148 0.79 26.93 4.31
N GLU A 149 0.26 26.75 5.52
CA GLU A 149 0.18 27.82 6.53
C GLU A 149 1.58 28.30 6.95
N LEU A 150 2.52 27.37 7.12
CA LEU A 150 3.92 27.71 7.42
C LEU A 150 4.66 28.33 6.24
N GLN A 151 4.23 28.07 5.00
CA GLN A 151 4.86 28.58 3.76
C GLN A 151 4.18 29.83 3.19
N GLY A 152 2.92 30.07 3.52
CA GLY A 152 1.99 30.90 2.74
C GLY A 152 1.64 32.27 3.32
N GLY A 153 2.09 32.65 4.53
CA GLY A 153 1.73 33.99 5.02
C GLY A 153 2.34 34.44 6.33
N VAL A 154 2.94 35.64 6.27
CA VAL A 154 3.47 36.49 7.35
C VAL A 154 4.69 35.88 8.05
N PRO A 155 5.81 36.63 8.22
CA PRO A 155 6.92 36.18 9.04
C PRO A 155 6.47 36.20 10.51
N ILE A 156 5.76 35.15 10.93
CA ILE A 156 5.58 34.88 12.35
C ILE A 156 6.95 34.40 12.79
N GLY A 157 7.72 35.34 13.34
CA GLY A 157 9.16 35.19 13.55
C GLY A 157 9.50 34.22 14.68
N ARG A 158 9.35 32.92 14.44
CA ARG A 158 9.93 31.87 15.28
C ARG A 158 10.74 30.92 14.42
N GLY A 159 12.04 30.83 14.71
CA GLY A 159 12.92 29.85 14.06
C GLY A 159 12.44 28.39 14.21
N ASP A 160 11.55 28.11 15.17
CA ASP A 160 10.90 26.80 15.37
C ASP A 160 10.01 26.37 14.18
N ASP A 161 9.55 27.30 13.35
CA ASP A 161 8.70 26.98 12.19
C ASP A 161 9.42 26.08 11.18
N VAL A 162 10.74 26.25 11.03
CA VAL A 162 11.58 25.42 10.16
C VAL A 162 11.66 23.99 10.70
N VAL A 163 11.75 23.82 12.03
CA VAL A 163 11.77 22.51 12.69
C VAL A 163 10.42 21.83 12.53
N ARG A 164 9.32 22.58 12.72
CA ARG A 164 7.96 22.08 12.54
C ARG A 164 7.73 21.63 11.10
N ALA A 165 8.08 22.45 10.11
CA ALA A 165 7.98 22.11 8.70
C ALA A 165 8.78 20.84 8.37
N SER A 166 9.98 20.69 8.96
CA SER A 166 10.81 19.50 8.80
C SER A 166 10.15 18.22 9.31
N ARG A 167 9.50 18.29 10.48
CA ARG A 167 8.73 17.17 11.04
C ARG A 167 7.53 16.82 10.17
N LEU A 168 6.79 17.82 9.69
CA LEU A 168 5.64 17.61 8.80
C LEU A 168 6.06 16.98 7.47
N TYR A 169 7.17 17.43 6.87
CA TYR A 169 7.72 16.78 5.68
C TYR A 169 8.14 15.33 5.95
N THR A 170 8.71 15.05 7.13
CA THR A 170 9.08 13.68 7.52
C THR A 170 7.85 12.78 7.68
N GLN A 171 6.79 13.27 8.30
CA GLN A 171 5.49 12.56 8.40
C GLN A 171 4.84 12.35 7.02
N LEU A 172 4.95 13.32 6.12
CA LEU A 172 4.46 13.19 4.76
C LEU A 172 5.25 12.16 3.97
N MET A 173 6.58 12.10 4.14
CA MET A 173 7.42 11.10 3.48
C MET A 173 7.21 9.70 4.06
N SER A 174 6.98 9.57 5.37
CA SER A 174 6.66 8.27 5.99
C SER A 174 5.30 7.74 5.51
N LEU A 175 4.32 8.63 5.25
CA LEU A 175 3.06 8.26 4.60
C LEU A 175 3.30 7.67 3.20
N TYR A 176 4.20 8.25 2.40
CA TYR A 176 4.54 7.68 1.09
C TYR A 176 5.37 6.38 1.18
N GLN A 177 6.24 6.27 2.18
CA GLN A 177 7.13 5.12 2.36
C GLN A 177 6.39 3.89 2.90
N SER A 178 5.46 4.08 3.84
CA SER A 178 4.64 2.99 4.38
C SER A 178 3.85 2.25 3.31
N VAL A 179 3.46 2.95 2.23
CA VAL A 179 2.77 2.35 1.09
C VAL A 179 3.72 1.62 0.13
N THR A 180 4.96 2.09 -0.01
CA THR A 180 5.93 1.48 -0.93
C THR A 180 6.61 0.24 -0.36
N SER A 181 6.76 0.14 0.98
CA SER A 181 7.31 -1.05 1.65
C SER A 181 6.34 -2.23 1.70
N ILE A 182 5.03 -2.00 1.63
CA ILE A 182 3.99 -3.06 1.57
C ILE A 182 4.12 -3.91 0.29
N ASN A 183 4.71 -3.38 -0.78
CA ASN A 183 4.96 -4.13 -2.01
C ASN A 183 6.10 -5.17 -1.90
N GLY A 184 6.81 -5.24 -0.76
CA GLY A 184 8.05 -6.00 -0.61
C GLY A 184 7.99 -7.34 0.13
N GLY A 185 6.86 -7.79 0.71
CA GLY A 185 6.93 -9.08 1.43
C GLY A 185 5.71 -9.63 2.13
N ALA A 186 4.59 -8.92 2.22
CA ALA A 186 3.36 -9.50 2.74
C ALA A 186 2.18 -8.94 1.98
N LYS A 187 1.54 -9.80 1.18
CA LYS A 187 0.17 -9.57 0.70
C LYS A 187 -0.72 -9.50 1.94
N SER A 188 -0.81 -8.35 2.58
CA SER A 188 -1.99 -8.03 3.36
C SER A 188 -3.10 -7.89 2.33
N ASP A 189 -3.91 -8.94 2.22
CA ASP A 189 -4.97 -9.10 1.22
C ASP A 189 -6.01 -7.96 1.21
N HIS A 190 -5.87 -6.96 2.10
CA HIS A 190 -6.78 -5.83 2.30
C HIS A 190 -6.07 -4.53 2.73
N GLY A 191 -4.77 -4.37 2.44
CA GLY A 191 -4.05 -3.14 2.76
C GLY A 191 -4.51 -1.96 1.90
N ASN A 192 -5.26 -1.04 2.46
CA ASN A 192 -5.70 0.17 1.78
C ASN A 192 -4.50 1.00 1.29
N ASN A 193 -4.29 1.02 -0.02
CA ASN A 193 -3.22 1.77 -0.63
C ASN A 193 -3.62 3.24 -0.74
N VAL A 194 -3.06 4.09 0.13
CA VAL A 194 -3.31 5.55 0.13
C VAL A 194 -2.91 6.21 -1.21
N LEU A 195 -1.96 5.64 -1.95
CA LEU A 195 -1.59 6.10 -3.31
C LEU A 195 -2.63 5.77 -4.39
N SER A 196 -3.68 5.00 -4.08
CA SER A 196 -4.85 4.86 -4.97
C SER A 196 -5.56 6.19 -5.19
N ILE A 197 -5.43 7.13 -4.25
CA ILE A 197 -6.05 8.44 -4.30
C ILE A 197 -5.20 9.37 -5.15
N LYS A 198 -5.77 9.80 -6.28
CA LYS A 198 -5.10 10.65 -7.28
C LYS A 198 -4.48 11.91 -6.68
N LEU A 199 -5.20 12.61 -5.79
CA LEU A 199 -4.71 13.82 -5.13
C LEU A 199 -3.39 13.60 -4.38
N ILE A 200 -3.32 12.52 -3.60
CA ILE A 200 -2.15 12.18 -2.77
C ILE A 200 -0.99 11.75 -3.67
N ARG A 201 -1.28 10.90 -4.66
CA ARG A 201 -0.28 10.41 -5.61
C ARG A 201 0.35 11.54 -6.42
N ASP A 202 -0.47 12.42 -6.97
CA ASP A 202 0.00 13.48 -7.87
C ASP A 202 0.77 14.58 -7.09
N TYR A 203 0.48 14.80 -5.81
CA TYR A 203 1.22 15.74 -4.96
C TYR A 203 2.63 15.26 -4.58
N ARG A 204 2.94 13.96 -4.71
CA ARG A 204 4.22 13.38 -4.27
C ARG A 204 5.44 14.09 -4.87
N ALA A 205 5.41 14.40 -6.16
CA ALA A 205 6.51 15.10 -6.84
C ALA A 205 6.72 16.52 -6.27
N THR A 206 5.63 17.23 -6.02
CA THR A 206 5.64 18.56 -5.39
C THR A 206 6.20 18.49 -3.97
N ALA A 207 5.76 17.51 -3.18
CA ALA A 207 6.25 17.30 -1.81
C ALA A 207 7.77 17.06 -1.77
N VAL A 208 8.28 16.20 -2.66
CA VAL A 208 9.71 15.90 -2.75
C VAL A 208 10.50 17.15 -3.14
N THR A 209 10.02 17.89 -4.13
CA THR A 209 10.67 19.12 -4.61
C THR A 209 10.72 20.18 -3.51
N ARG A 210 9.60 20.46 -2.83
CA ARG A 210 9.57 21.46 -1.75
C ARG A 210 10.43 21.04 -0.55
N ARG A 211 10.44 19.75 -0.20
CA ARG A 211 11.36 19.23 0.84
C ARG A 211 12.82 19.49 0.46
N GLN A 212 13.19 19.25 -0.80
CA GLN A 212 14.55 19.49 -1.27
C GLN A 212 14.91 20.99 -1.24
N SER A 213 13.98 21.87 -1.61
CA SER A 213 14.18 23.32 -1.47
C SER A 213 14.44 23.71 -0.01
N LEU A 214 13.67 23.17 0.94
CA LEU A 214 13.86 23.44 2.37
C LEU A 214 15.25 22.95 2.86
N VAL A 215 15.70 21.78 2.41
CA VAL A 215 17.05 21.27 2.70
C VAL A 215 18.13 22.23 2.17
N GLN A 216 17.96 22.75 0.96
CA GLN A 216 18.89 23.72 0.37
C GLN A 216 18.90 25.04 1.13
N GLU A 217 17.73 25.58 1.51
CA GLU A 217 17.61 26.80 2.32
C GLU A 217 18.26 26.65 3.70
N CYS A 218 18.06 25.50 4.35
CA CYS A 218 18.72 25.16 5.62
C CYS A 218 20.25 25.15 5.45
N SER A 219 20.72 24.50 4.38
CA SER A 219 22.16 24.40 4.08
C SER A 219 22.79 25.76 3.82
N MET A 220 22.13 26.63 3.06
CA MET A 220 22.58 28.00 2.82
C MET A 220 22.61 28.83 4.11
N THR A 221 21.58 28.69 4.94
CA THR A 221 21.49 29.40 6.23
C THR A 221 22.61 28.95 7.17
N ILE A 222 22.85 27.65 7.33
CA ILE A 222 23.96 27.13 8.14
C ILE A 222 25.30 27.65 7.61
N ASN A 223 25.51 27.60 6.29
CA ASN A 223 26.74 28.12 5.69
C ASN A 223 26.95 29.60 5.99
N ASN A 224 25.90 30.42 5.93
CA ASN A 224 25.97 31.86 6.21
C ASN A 224 26.21 32.16 7.70
N GLU A 225 25.51 31.49 8.60
CA GLU A 225 25.62 31.73 10.04
C GLU A 225 26.93 31.19 10.62
N THR A 226 27.46 30.08 10.11
CA THR A 226 28.75 29.51 10.57
C THR A 226 29.98 30.24 10.01
N CYS A 227 29.80 31.18 9.07
CA CYS A 227 30.87 32.01 8.51
C CYS A 227 31.64 32.81 9.57
N ARG A 228 30.94 33.30 10.60
CA ARG A 228 31.46 34.31 11.53
C ARG A 228 31.55 33.73 12.93
N SER A 229 32.72 33.84 13.57
CA SER A 229 32.91 33.45 14.98
C SER A 229 31.94 34.18 15.93
N SER A 230 31.49 35.39 15.58
CA SER A 230 30.50 36.15 16.37
C SER A 230 29.10 35.52 16.35
N SER A 231 28.76 34.82 15.27
CA SER A 231 27.44 34.20 15.08
C SER A 231 27.32 32.86 15.82
N LEU A 232 28.45 32.24 16.19
CA LEU A 232 28.52 31.04 17.02
C LEU A 232 28.35 31.42 18.49
N ASN A 233 27.10 31.62 18.89
CA ASN A 233 26.74 31.85 20.28
C ASN A 233 25.36 31.25 20.58
N LEU A 234 25.09 30.97 21.86
CA LEU A 234 23.87 30.29 22.30
C LEU A 234 22.57 31.06 22.00
N LYS A 235 22.64 32.38 21.77
CA LYS A 235 21.48 33.22 21.44
C LYS A 235 21.07 33.09 19.97
N ASN A 236 21.90 32.49 19.12
CA ASN A 236 21.57 32.27 17.71
C ASN A 236 20.59 31.11 17.53
N LEU A 237 19.34 31.35 17.92
CA LEU A 237 18.25 30.36 17.80
C LEU A 237 17.98 30.00 16.33
N LYS A 238 18.23 30.91 15.39
CA LYS A 238 18.08 30.64 13.96
C LYS A 238 19.02 29.53 13.51
N LEU A 239 20.31 29.62 13.85
CA LEU A 239 21.28 28.55 13.55
C LEU A 239 20.90 27.25 14.25
N TYR A 240 20.52 27.31 15.54
CA TYR A 240 20.07 26.15 16.31
C TYR A 240 18.91 25.40 15.63
N HIS A 241 17.81 26.10 15.34
CA HIS A 241 16.63 25.50 14.72
C HIS A 241 16.92 25.00 13.30
N THR A 242 17.80 25.68 12.56
CA THR A 242 18.18 25.23 11.22
C THR A 242 19.02 23.95 11.25
N LEU A 243 19.93 23.82 12.21
CA LEU A 243 20.71 22.58 12.42
C LEU A 243 19.80 21.41 12.79
N GLN A 244 18.84 21.63 13.70
CA GLN A 244 17.84 20.63 14.05
C GLN A 244 16.97 20.24 12.85
N ALA A 245 16.49 21.22 12.10
CA ALA A 245 15.67 21.00 10.91
C ALA A 245 16.41 20.15 9.86
N LEU A 246 17.66 20.49 9.55
CA LEU A 246 18.45 19.74 8.58
C LEU A 246 18.69 18.30 9.06
N TYR A 247 18.99 18.10 10.33
CA TYR A 247 19.14 16.74 10.90
C TYR A 247 17.86 15.91 10.78
N ILE A 248 16.68 16.51 11.04
CA ILE A 248 15.38 15.82 10.88
C ILE A 248 15.13 15.46 9.43
N LEU A 249 15.40 16.39 8.49
CA LEU A 249 15.11 16.21 7.07
C LEU A 249 16.05 15.21 6.40
N ASP A 250 17.35 15.30 6.70
CA ASP A 250 18.40 14.49 6.10
C ASP A 250 19.66 14.49 6.99
N PRO A 251 19.86 13.45 7.82
CA PRO A 251 21.04 13.34 8.66
C PRO A 251 22.37 13.30 7.88
N GLN A 252 22.38 12.75 6.66
CA GLN A 252 23.62 12.66 5.87
C GLN A 252 24.02 14.04 5.34
N GLU A 253 23.06 14.79 4.81
CA GLU A 253 23.28 16.17 4.35
C GLU A 253 23.71 17.07 5.53
N PHE A 254 23.11 16.87 6.71
CA PHE A 254 23.50 17.59 7.93
C PHE A 254 25.01 17.48 8.21
N TYR A 255 25.55 16.28 8.26
CA TYR A 255 26.99 16.10 8.51
C TYR A 255 27.83 16.72 7.40
N GLN A 256 27.48 16.50 6.12
CA GLN A 256 28.22 17.04 4.99
C GLN A 256 28.26 18.58 4.99
N VAL A 257 27.13 19.23 5.24
CA VAL A 257 27.02 20.69 5.32
C VAL A 257 27.82 21.21 6.50
N LEU A 258 27.73 20.57 7.66
CA LEU A 258 28.47 20.97 8.86
C LEU A 258 29.99 20.91 8.63
N ASP A 259 30.51 19.82 8.05
CA ASP A 259 31.95 19.70 7.71
C ASP A 259 32.36 20.78 6.71
N LYS A 260 31.57 20.98 5.65
CA LYS A 260 31.86 21.93 4.59
C LYS A 260 31.87 23.38 5.10
N SER A 261 30.89 23.75 5.92
CA SER A 261 30.70 25.14 6.35
C SER A 261 31.57 25.54 7.53
N THR A 262 31.98 24.58 8.36
CA THR A 262 32.83 24.83 9.53
C THR A 262 34.27 24.40 9.23
N ILE A 263 34.56 23.10 9.28
CA ILE A 263 35.92 22.55 9.24
C ILE A 263 36.60 22.84 7.89
N GLN A 264 36.04 22.40 6.76
CA GLN A 264 36.69 22.49 5.45
C GLN A 264 36.91 23.95 5.03
N ARG A 265 35.99 24.84 5.39
CA ARG A 265 36.11 26.28 5.14
C ARG A 265 37.26 26.89 5.93
N GLN A 266 37.36 26.59 7.22
CA GLN A 266 38.47 27.09 8.05
C GLN A 266 39.80 26.50 7.60
N VAL A 267 39.84 25.21 7.24
CA VAL A 267 41.02 24.56 6.66
C VAL A 267 41.46 25.28 5.39
N THR A 268 40.53 25.56 4.48
CA THR A 268 40.82 26.26 3.22
C THR A 268 41.36 27.68 3.46
N THR A 269 40.74 28.41 4.38
CA THR A 269 41.15 29.79 4.72
C THR A 269 42.54 29.81 5.34
N SER A 270 42.77 28.98 6.35
CA SER A 270 44.04 28.85 7.07
C SER A 270 45.15 28.34 6.15
N SER A 271 44.85 27.34 5.30
CA SER A 271 45.79 26.82 4.32
C SER A 271 46.20 27.89 3.31
N ASN A 272 45.29 28.76 2.87
CA ASN A 272 45.61 29.87 1.96
C ASN A 272 46.49 30.92 2.63
N GLN A 273 46.22 31.25 3.91
CA GLN A 273 47.07 32.16 4.70
C GLN A 273 48.48 31.58 4.86
N LEU A 274 48.60 30.31 5.27
CA LEU A 274 49.89 29.64 5.41
C LEU A 274 50.63 29.49 4.09
N SER A 275 49.93 29.22 2.98
CA SER A 275 50.56 29.11 1.66
C SER A 275 51.15 30.44 1.18
N LYS A 276 50.52 31.57 1.51
CA LYS A 276 51.09 32.90 1.29
C LYS A 276 52.28 33.15 2.21
N ALA A 277 52.20 32.72 3.46
CA ALA A 277 53.28 32.82 4.44
C ALA A 277 54.53 32.03 4.04
N LEU A 278 54.39 30.91 3.33
CA LEU A 278 55.51 30.14 2.79
C LEU A 278 56.36 30.93 1.79
N GLN A 279 55.79 31.96 1.14
CA GLN A 279 56.53 32.85 0.24
C GLN A 279 57.42 33.84 1.00
N SER A 280 57.13 34.07 2.29
CA SER A 280 57.86 34.97 3.18
C SER A 280 58.13 34.29 4.55
N PRO A 281 59.12 33.35 4.61
CA PRO A 281 59.33 32.50 5.79
C PRO A 281 59.51 33.24 7.12
N ARG A 282 59.99 34.50 7.08
CA ARG A 282 60.16 35.35 8.27
C ARG A 282 58.84 35.65 9.00
N ASN A 283 57.72 35.69 8.29
CA ASN A 283 56.40 35.96 8.86
C ASN A 283 55.59 34.67 9.09
N PHE A 284 56.12 33.52 8.71
CA PHE A 284 55.41 32.24 8.79
C PHE A 284 54.97 31.92 10.22
N MET A 285 55.84 32.10 11.20
CA MET A 285 55.51 31.82 12.59
C MET A 285 54.45 32.76 13.15
N ALA A 286 54.48 34.05 12.79
CA ALA A 286 53.47 35.01 13.20
C ALA A 286 52.09 34.65 12.62
N ILE A 287 52.04 34.27 11.34
CA ILE A 287 50.80 33.84 10.68
C ILE A 287 50.32 32.50 11.24
N LEU A 288 51.21 31.57 11.54
CA LEU A 288 50.84 30.28 12.15
C LEU A 288 50.23 30.46 13.54
N THR A 289 50.77 31.37 14.36
CA THR A 289 50.17 31.68 15.67
C THR A 289 48.83 32.38 15.54
N GLU A 290 48.68 33.31 14.60
CA GLU A 290 47.40 33.95 14.33
C GLU A 290 46.34 32.92 13.87
N VAL A 291 46.72 32.00 12.99
CA VAL A 291 45.86 30.87 12.57
C VAL A 291 45.48 30.02 13.77
N GLN A 292 46.41 29.72 14.68
CA GLN A 292 46.13 28.93 15.87
C GLN A 292 45.14 29.64 16.81
N GLU A 293 45.37 30.90 17.15
CA GLU A 293 44.52 31.68 18.06
C GLU A 293 43.09 31.85 17.52
N ASN A 294 42.98 32.22 16.23
CA ASN A 294 41.69 32.42 15.57
C ASN A 294 40.86 31.13 15.49
N ASN A 295 41.49 30.01 15.12
CA ASN A 295 40.79 28.73 15.01
C ASN A 295 40.47 28.13 16.37
N THR A 296 41.36 28.28 17.37
CA THR A 296 41.06 27.85 18.75
C THR A 296 39.83 28.58 19.28
N THR A 297 39.74 29.88 19.07
CA THR A 297 38.56 30.68 19.46
C THR A 297 37.29 30.27 18.70
N TYR A 298 37.42 29.96 17.40
CA TYR A 298 36.29 29.52 16.58
C TYR A 298 35.76 28.14 17.01
N PHE A 299 36.63 27.14 17.13
CA PHE A 299 36.24 25.78 17.50
C PHE A 299 35.80 25.68 18.97
N SER A 300 36.38 26.46 19.88
CA SER A 300 35.90 26.53 21.27
C SER A 300 34.45 27.01 21.36
N LYS A 301 34.09 28.06 20.60
CA LYS A 301 32.69 28.53 20.52
C LYS A 301 31.78 27.54 19.82
N LEU A 302 32.28 26.88 18.77
CA LEU A 302 31.52 25.85 18.06
C LEU A 302 31.21 24.68 19.01
N ASP A 303 32.21 24.15 19.71
CA ASP A 303 32.05 23.08 20.69
C ASP A 303 31.10 23.48 21.82
N GLU A 304 31.21 24.69 22.36
CA GLU A 304 30.27 25.20 23.38
C GLU A 304 28.83 25.17 22.88
N VAL A 305 28.61 25.68 21.66
CA VAL A 305 27.31 25.77 21.03
C VAL A 305 26.73 24.38 20.73
N LEU A 306 27.49 23.48 20.12
CA LEU A 306 27.03 22.12 19.80
C LEU A 306 26.84 21.26 21.06
N ASN A 307 27.58 21.54 22.13
CA ASN A 307 27.44 20.81 23.40
C ASN A 307 26.21 21.25 24.20
N LYS A 308 25.78 22.52 24.07
CA LYS A 308 24.59 23.05 24.75
C LYS A 308 23.30 22.87 23.96
N TRP A 309 23.39 22.77 22.65
CA TRP A 309 22.24 22.51 21.79
C TRP A 309 21.92 21.02 21.73
N SER A 310 20.64 20.69 21.91
CA SER A 310 20.16 19.30 21.86
C SER A 310 19.61 18.95 20.48
N LEU A 311 19.68 17.67 20.15
CA LEU A 311 18.98 17.14 19.00
C LEU A 311 17.48 17.02 19.28
N PRO A 312 16.63 17.11 18.24
CA PRO A 312 15.20 16.95 18.40
C PRO A 312 14.88 15.55 18.95
N GLN A 313 14.10 15.51 20.03
CA GLN A 313 13.76 14.28 20.75
C GLN A 313 12.97 13.31 19.85
N ASP A 314 13.50 12.11 19.64
CA ASP A 314 12.68 10.94 19.37
C ASP A 314 12.10 10.45 20.71
N SER A 315 10.81 10.12 20.72
CA SER A 315 10.01 9.74 21.89
C SER A 315 10.50 8.51 22.68
N THR A 316 11.67 7.98 22.35
CA THR A 316 12.26 6.76 22.93
C THR A 316 13.66 6.94 23.52
N ASN A 317 14.31 8.10 23.41
CA ASN A 317 15.70 8.28 23.86
C ASN A 317 15.88 9.27 25.01
N LYS A 318 16.85 8.91 25.86
CA LYS A 318 17.22 9.51 27.14
C LYS A 318 17.42 11.02 27.03
N SER A 319 17.02 11.72 28.09
CA SER A 319 17.26 13.13 28.31
C SER A 319 18.74 13.51 28.05
N ASP A 320 18.93 14.51 27.20
CA ASP A 320 20.14 15.35 27.11
C ASP A 320 21.37 14.78 26.37
N GLU A 321 21.19 14.11 25.22
CA GLU A 321 22.32 13.98 24.28
C GLU A 321 22.55 15.29 23.51
N SER A 322 23.72 15.89 23.73
CA SER A 322 24.14 17.09 23.01
C SER A 322 24.39 16.80 21.53
N LEU A 323 24.20 17.82 20.68
CA LEU A 323 24.42 17.71 19.25
C LEU A 323 25.89 17.41 18.90
N LEU A 324 26.82 17.69 19.81
CA LEU A 324 28.24 17.39 19.68
C LEU A 324 28.53 15.87 19.66
N SER A 325 27.88 15.07 20.51
CA SER A 325 28.19 13.63 20.64
C SER A 325 27.95 12.85 19.32
N PRO A 326 26.79 13.00 18.64
CA PRO A 326 26.55 12.36 17.35
C PRO A 326 27.44 12.89 16.22
N VAL A 327 27.95 14.12 16.34
CA VAL A 327 28.89 14.69 15.38
C VAL A 327 30.28 14.08 15.54
N LEU A 328 30.79 14.00 16.77
CA LEU A 328 32.09 13.39 17.06
C LEU A 328 32.11 11.89 16.73
N SER A 329 31.02 11.17 17.02
CA SER A 329 30.91 9.75 16.68
C SER A 329 30.87 9.51 15.17
N TYR A 330 30.17 10.36 14.41
CA TYR A 330 30.14 10.29 12.94
C TYR A 330 31.53 10.48 12.34
N TYR A 331 32.29 11.48 12.81
CA TYR A 331 33.66 11.74 12.34
C TYR A 331 34.73 10.87 13.00
N ARG A 332 34.37 10.04 13.99
CA ARG A 332 35.30 9.17 14.75
C ARG A 332 36.50 9.94 15.31
N THR A 333 36.25 11.13 15.85
CA THR A 333 37.29 12.02 16.39
C THR A 333 36.93 12.49 17.80
N GLU A 334 37.94 12.73 18.63
CA GLU A 334 37.77 13.20 20.01
C GLU A 334 37.37 14.68 20.12
N SER A 335 37.81 15.52 19.16
CA SER A 335 37.49 16.94 19.09
C SER A 335 37.45 17.44 17.64
N LEU A 336 36.58 18.41 17.36
CA LEU A 336 36.52 19.09 16.06
C LEU A 336 37.82 19.85 15.74
N MET A 337 38.53 20.32 16.77
CA MET A 337 39.83 20.99 16.61
C MET A 337 40.90 20.04 16.09
N VAL A 338 40.94 18.80 16.60
CA VAL A 338 41.87 17.76 16.11
C VAL A 338 41.60 17.45 14.64
N LEU A 339 40.33 17.28 14.26
CA LEU A 339 39.93 17.03 12.88
C LEU A 339 40.35 18.18 11.93
N PHE A 340 40.19 19.42 12.37
CA PHE A 340 40.67 20.60 11.64
C PHE A 340 42.18 20.55 11.40
N TRP A 341 42.97 20.31 12.45
CA TRP A 341 44.43 20.30 12.33
C TRP A 341 44.95 19.13 11.49
N GLN A 342 44.33 17.95 11.56
CA GLN A 342 44.67 16.82 10.69
C GLN A 342 44.44 17.18 9.21
N LYS A 343 43.29 17.75 8.86
CA LYS A 343 42.98 18.18 7.49
C LYS A 343 43.89 19.33 7.03
N LEU A 344 44.17 20.30 7.91
CA LEU A 344 45.06 21.42 7.62
C LEU A 344 46.49 20.95 7.38
N ALA A 345 47.02 20.06 8.22
CA ALA A 345 48.36 19.50 8.06
C ALA A 345 48.51 18.77 6.73
N GLN A 346 47.52 17.95 6.35
CA GLN A 346 47.52 17.26 5.05
C GLN A 346 47.51 18.23 3.87
N GLN A 347 46.70 19.29 3.93
CA GLN A 347 46.65 20.29 2.85
C GLN A 347 47.94 21.13 2.80
N LEU A 348 48.48 21.51 3.96
CA LEU A 348 49.75 22.22 4.07
C LEU A 348 50.90 21.37 3.49
N LYS A 349 50.96 20.08 3.82
CA LYS A 349 51.92 19.12 3.27
C LYS A 349 51.90 19.11 1.74
N ARG A 350 50.71 19.02 1.14
CA ARG A 350 50.54 19.09 -0.33
C ARG A 350 51.04 20.41 -0.91
N ASN A 351 50.75 21.53 -0.26
CA ASN A 351 51.17 22.86 -0.73
C ASN A 351 52.70 23.05 -0.63
N ILE A 352 53.33 22.54 0.44
CA ILE A 352 54.78 22.55 0.61
C ILE A 352 55.43 21.70 -0.49
N VAL A 353 54.98 20.47 -0.70
CA VAL A 353 55.50 19.59 -1.77
C VAL A 353 55.38 20.26 -3.13
N ALA A 354 54.22 20.86 -3.46
CA ALA A 354 54.03 21.58 -4.70
C ALA A 354 54.97 22.80 -4.84
N THR A 355 55.22 23.53 -3.75
CA THR A 355 56.14 24.68 -3.72
C THR A 355 57.58 24.22 -3.91
N MET A 356 57.99 23.12 -3.27
CA MET A 356 59.32 22.54 -3.41
C MET A 356 59.56 21.98 -4.82
N ALA A 357 58.56 21.31 -5.41
CA ALA A 357 58.62 20.77 -6.77
C ALA A 357 58.76 21.86 -7.84
N ARG A 358 58.10 23.03 -7.64
CA ARG A 358 58.26 24.20 -8.54
C ARG A 358 59.66 24.82 -8.48
N GLY A 359 60.38 24.61 -7.39
CA GLY A 359 61.72 25.17 -7.17
C GLY A 359 61.75 26.70 -7.09
N GLY A 360 62.89 27.29 -7.43
CA GLY A 360 63.08 28.74 -7.44
C GLY A 360 63.50 29.36 -6.10
N PRO A 361 63.48 30.70 -5.98
CA PRO A 361 63.95 31.42 -4.80
C PRO A 361 63.19 31.09 -3.51
N ILE A 362 61.87 30.87 -3.62
CA ILE A 362 61.01 30.52 -2.47
C ILE A 362 61.41 29.17 -1.88
N ALA A 363 61.59 28.14 -2.71
CA ALA A 363 62.02 26.82 -2.26
C ALA A 363 63.43 26.84 -1.64
N LYS A 364 64.35 27.64 -2.20
CA LYS A 364 65.69 27.83 -1.61
C LYS A 364 65.62 28.52 -0.24
N ASN A 365 64.82 29.57 -0.11
CA ASN A 365 64.61 30.26 1.16
C ASN A 365 63.96 29.34 2.20
N LEU A 366 62.96 28.54 1.83
CA LEU A 366 62.34 27.57 2.73
C LEU A 366 63.33 26.55 3.28
N ARG A 367 64.30 26.07 2.48
CA ARG A 367 65.37 25.18 2.97
C ARG A 367 66.27 25.86 4.01
N VAL A 368 66.64 27.12 3.79
CA VAL A 368 67.46 27.89 4.74
C VAL A 368 66.75 28.08 6.08
N TYR A 369 65.44 28.34 6.06
CA TYR A 369 64.65 28.57 7.27
C TYR A 369 64.02 27.31 7.86
N SER A 370 64.17 26.13 7.23
CA SER A 370 63.47 24.89 7.62
C SER A 370 63.72 24.49 9.06
N GLN A 371 64.99 24.50 9.50
CA GLN A 371 65.35 24.12 10.87
C GLN A 371 64.73 25.08 11.89
N GLY A 372 64.78 26.39 11.62
CA GLY A 372 64.18 27.40 12.51
C GLY A 372 62.66 27.29 12.60
N LEU A 373 61.98 26.94 11.50
CA LEU A 373 60.54 26.68 11.50
C LEU A 373 60.17 25.44 12.31
N LYS A 374 60.92 24.34 12.19
CA LYS A 374 60.69 23.11 12.97
C LYS A 374 60.84 23.37 14.47
N THR A 375 61.95 23.99 14.90
CA THR A 375 62.18 24.32 16.31
C THR A 375 61.11 25.27 16.86
N SER A 376 60.68 26.26 16.06
CA SER A 376 59.62 27.19 16.47
C SER A 376 58.26 26.50 16.62
N VAL A 377 57.96 25.48 15.81
CA VAL A 377 56.75 24.65 15.97
C VAL A 377 56.87 23.75 17.21
N GLU A 378 58.06 23.20 17.47
CA GLU A 378 58.31 22.35 18.63
C GLU A 378 58.11 23.06 19.97
N GLU A 379 58.45 24.35 20.03
CA GLU A 379 58.31 25.19 21.21
C GLU A 379 56.88 25.71 21.41
N LYS A 380 56.12 25.97 20.34
CA LYS A 380 54.81 26.64 20.41
C LYS A 380 53.60 25.71 20.49
N PHE A 381 53.69 24.49 19.99
CA PHE A 381 52.57 23.54 20.02
C PHE A 381 52.74 22.54 21.16
N THR A 382 51.77 22.50 22.07
CA THR A 382 51.75 21.60 23.24
C THR A 382 51.09 20.26 22.95
N GLU A 383 50.09 20.21 22.07
CA GLU A 383 49.42 18.96 21.70
C GLU A 383 50.24 18.15 20.68
N GLU A 384 50.64 16.94 21.06
CA GLU A 384 51.49 16.07 20.22
C GLU A 384 50.88 15.72 18.86
N VAL A 385 49.56 15.54 18.78
CA VAL A 385 48.86 15.20 17.54
C VAL A 385 48.93 16.35 16.53
N ILE A 386 48.72 17.58 16.98
CA ILE A 386 48.82 18.78 16.13
C ILE A 386 50.28 19.03 15.74
N LYS A 387 51.18 18.97 16.74
CA LYS A 387 52.62 19.17 16.57
C LYS A 387 53.21 18.20 15.54
N SER A 388 52.94 16.90 15.69
CA SER A 388 53.42 15.88 14.76
C SER A 388 52.92 16.07 13.33
N GLY A 389 51.65 16.46 13.15
CA GLY A 389 51.08 16.72 11.83
C GLY A 389 51.74 17.89 11.09
N ILE A 390 51.99 19.00 11.80
CA ILE A 390 52.66 20.18 11.22
C ILE A 390 54.14 19.88 10.95
N LEU A 391 54.83 19.17 11.85
CA LEU A 391 56.22 18.77 11.66
C LEU A 391 56.39 17.80 10.48
N ASP A 392 55.46 16.84 10.30
CA ASP A 392 55.43 15.98 9.11
C ASP A 392 55.26 16.81 7.83
N ALA A 393 54.37 17.80 7.83
CA ALA A 393 54.22 18.70 6.68
C ALA A 393 55.51 19.49 6.37
N LEU A 394 56.20 20.01 7.40
CA LEU A 394 57.47 20.74 7.25
C LEU A 394 58.65 19.84 6.86
N SER A 395 58.64 18.56 7.23
CA SER A 395 59.68 17.60 6.84
C SER A 395 59.78 17.42 5.32
N MET A 396 58.70 17.65 4.59
CA MET A 396 58.67 17.61 3.12
C MET A 396 59.54 18.70 2.46
N ILE A 397 60.01 19.71 3.20
CA ILE A 397 60.95 20.73 2.67
C ILE A 397 62.33 20.11 2.36
N GLU A 398 62.71 19.06 3.09
CA GLU A 398 64.01 18.39 2.98
C GLU A 398 63.98 17.19 2.04
N HIS A 399 62.79 16.67 1.73
CA HIS A 399 62.62 15.61 0.75
C HIS A 399 63.05 16.10 -0.64
N LYS A 400 63.95 15.34 -1.27
CA LYS A 400 64.52 15.61 -2.59
C LYS A 400 63.53 15.36 -3.71
#